data_AF-A0A0E9V2Q5-F1
#
_entry.id   AF-A0A0E9V2Q5-F1
#
_cell.length_a   1.000
_cell.length_b   1.000
_cell.length_c   1.000
_cell.angle_alpha   90.00
_cell.angle_beta   90.00
_cell.angle_gamma   90.00
#
_symmetry.space_group_name_H-M   'P 1'
#
loop_
_entity.id
_entity.type
_entity.pdbx_description
1 polymer ?
#
loop_
_entity_poly.entity_id
_entity_poly.type
_entity_poly.pdbx_seq_one_letter_code
_entity_poly.pdbx_strand_id
1 'polypeptide(L)'
;MFILPPRHLVKVKLIVLDVNDNKPTFSTDVIWLFVPENAWITSRFAVEQSAIDSDSGVYGVQTYRPVNNFGVFTLDVEENNSGESVLVLTGSTERN
;
A
#
# COMPACT_ATOMS: atom_id res chain seq x y z
N MET A 1 23.99 -0.42 -61.55
CA MET A 1 23.16 -1.07 -60.52
C MET A 1 23.88 -0.95 -59.19
N PHE A 2 23.35 -0.17 -58.23
CA PHE A 2 23.95 -0.03 -56.89
C PHE A 2 23.22 -0.96 -55.92
N ILE A 3 23.95 -1.91 -55.33
CA ILE A 3 23.41 -2.84 -54.32
C ILE A 3 23.69 -2.22 -52.96
N LEU A 4 22.65 -1.90 -52.20
CA LEU A 4 22.83 -1.44 -50.82
C LEU A 4 23.33 -2.62 -49.96
N PRO A 5 24.30 -2.38 -49.06
CA PRO A 5 24.79 -3.43 -48.17
C PRO A 5 23.67 -3.93 -47.25
N PRO A 6 23.70 -5.22 -46.87
CA PRO A 6 22.65 -5.83 -46.04
C PRO A 6 22.54 -5.10 -44.70
N ARG A 7 21.35 -4.58 -44.41
CA ARG A 7 21.04 -3.94 -43.13
C ARG A 7 20.83 -5.04 -42.09
N HIS A 8 21.65 -5.04 -41.05
CA HIS A 8 21.50 -5.94 -39.92
C HIS A 8 20.61 -5.28 -38.88
N LEU A 9 19.46 -5.88 -38.60
CA LEU A 9 18.57 -5.46 -37.52
C LEU A 9 18.91 -6.27 -36.27
N VAL A 10 19.35 -5.57 -35.22
CA VAL A 10 19.59 -6.16 -33.90
C VAL A 10 18.44 -5.74 -32.99
N LYS A 11 17.80 -6.73 -32.36
CA LYS A 11 16.81 -6.47 -31.30
C LYS A 11 17.55 -6.29 -29.99
N VAL A 12 17.39 -5.13 -29.38
CA VAL A 12 17.89 -4.85 -28.03
C VAL A 12 16.72 -4.93 -27.07
N LYS A 13 16.85 -5.74 -26.01
CA LYS A 13 15.90 -5.74 -24.89
C LYS A 13 16.39 -4.74 -23.85
N LEU A 14 15.60 -3.71 -23.60
CA LEU A 14 15.81 -2.80 -22.49
C LEU A 14 14.94 -3.25 -21.32
N ILE A 15 15.52 -3.30 -20.14
CA ILE A 15 14.82 -3.56 -18.88
C ILE A 15 15.02 -2.31 -18.04
N VAL A 16 13.92 -1.63 -17.73
CA VAL A 16 13.94 -0.52 -16.78
C VAL A 16 13.78 -1.13 -15.39
N LEU A 17 14.70 -0.79 -14.51
CA LEU A 17 14.64 -1.19 -13.11
C LEU A 17 13.95 -0.07 -12.33
N ASP A 18 13.01 -0.47 -11.50
CA ASP A 18 12.30 0.43 -10.62
C ASP A 18 13.23 1.00 -9.54
N VAL A 19 12.92 2.21 -9.08
CA VAL A 19 13.62 2.89 -7.99
C VAL A 19 12.58 3.55 -7.09
N ASN A 20 12.89 3.70 -5.80
CA ASN A 20 12.01 4.37 -4.86
C ASN A 20 12.09 5.89 -5.05
N ASP A 21 11.31 6.42 -6.00
CA ASP A 21 11.22 7.86 -6.30
C ASP A 21 9.82 8.44 -6.04
N ASN A 22 8.85 7.62 -5.68
CA ASN A 22 7.55 8.04 -5.19
C ASN A 22 7.44 7.83 -3.68
N LYS A 23 6.40 8.40 -3.08
CA LYS A 23 6.13 8.21 -1.65
C LYS A 23 4.69 7.79 -1.46
N PRO A 24 4.38 6.97 -0.44
CA PRO A 24 3.01 6.61 -0.13
C PRO A 24 2.17 7.85 0.18
N THR A 25 0.97 7.91 -0.38
CA THR A 25 0.02 9.00 -0.14
C THR A 25 -1.40 8.48 0.09
N PHE A 26 -2.11 9.07 1.05
CA PHE A 26 -3.55 8.83 1.22
C PHE A 26 -4.33 9.79 0.32
N SER A 27 -5.48 9.32 -0.20
CA SER A 27 -6.38 10.13 -1.03
C SER A 27 -7.10 11.23 -0.25
N THR A 28 -7.14 11.14 1.08
CA THR A 28 -7.75 12.12 1.99
C THR A 28 -6.81 12.41 3.16
N ASP A 29 -6.84 13.65 3.64
CA ASP A 29 -6.06 14.08 4.81
C ASP A 29 -6.62 13.52 6.13
N VAL A 30 -7.93 13.20 6.16
CA VAL A 30 -8.63 12.70 7.34
C VAL A 30 -9.53 11.54 6.95
N ILE A 31 -9.44 10.45 7.70
CA ILE A 31 -10.31 9.28 7.60
C ILE A 31 -11.08 9.16 8.92
N TRP A 32 -12.41 9.16 8.83
CA TRP A 32 -13.28 8.97 10.00
C TRP A 32 -13.58 7.48 10.18
N LEU A 33 -13.36 6.97 11.38
CA LEU A 33 -13.67 5.59 11.75
C LEU A 33 -14.52 5.58 13.01
N PHE A 34 -15.59 4.79 13.00
CA PHE A 34 -16.43 4.57 14.18
C PHE A 34 -16.04 3.25 14.85
N VAL A 35 -15.58 3.34 16.10
CA VAL A 35 -15.23 2.18 16.93
C VAL A 35 -16.14 2.18 18.17
N PRO A 36 -16.99 1.16 18.35
CA PRO A 36 -17.78 1.03 19.57
C PRO A 36 -16.87 0.88 20.79
N GLU A 37 -17.21 1.55 21.90
CA GLU A 37 -16.41 1.49 23.13
C GLU A 37 -16.36 0.08 23.77
N ASN A 38 -17.35 -0.76 23.47
CA ASN A 38 -17.45 -2.14 23.91
C ASN A 38 -16.88 -3.13 22.87
N ALA A 39 -16.05 -2.65 21.95
CA ALA A 39 -15.36 -3.51 21.00
C ALA A 39 -14.37 -4.43 21.74
N TRP A 40 -14.39 -5.71 21.35
CA TRP A 40 -13.46 -6.70 21.86
C TRP A 40 -12.02 -6.36 21.41
N ILE A 41 -11.02 -6.80 22.18
CA ILE A 41 -9.59 -6.55 21.88
C ILE A 41 -9.18 -7.03 20.47
N THR A 42 -9.86 -8.03 19.94
CA THR A 42 -9.62 -8.62 18.62
C THR A 42 -10.55 -8.07 17.54
N SER A 43 -11.36 -7.05 17.84
CA SER A 43 -12.23 -6.41 16.86
C SER A 43 -11.42 -5.77 15.75
N ARG A 44 -11.93 -5.91 14.53
CA ARG A 44 -11.27 -5.50 13.29
C ARG A 44 -12.16 -4.48 12.59
N PHE A 45 -11.58 -3.34 12.23
CA PHE A 45 -12.30 -2.27 11.57
C PHE A 45 -11.64 -1.95 10.24
N ALA A 46 -12.40 -2.08 9.15
CA ALA A 46 -11.90 -1.72 7.83
C ALA A 46 -11.74 -0.21 7.74
N VAL A 47 -10.60 0.21 7.22
CA VAL A 47 -10.30 1.59 6.84
C VAL A 47 -10.43 1.64 5.32
N GLU A 48 -11.39 2.43 4.84
CA GLU A 48 -11.84 2.41 3.45
C GLU A 48 -10.77 2.80 2.42
N GLN A 49 -9.67 3.43 2.87
CA GLN A 49 -8.63 3.96 1.99
C GLN A 49 -7.24 3.65 2.54
N SER A 50 -6.50 2.81 1.83
CA SER A 50 -5.07 2.60 2.03
C SER A 50 -4.26 3.70 1.31
N ALA A 51 -3.00 3.85 1.69
CA ALA A 51 -2.07 4.71 0.97
C ALA A 51 -1.70 4.06 -0.38
N ILE A 52 -1.51 4.90 -1.39
CA ILE A 52 -1.11 4.51 -2.73
C ILE A 52 0.33 4.95 -2.96
N ASP A 53 1.12 4.06 -3.52
CA ASP A 53 2.46 4.33 -4.02
C ASP A 53 2.54 3.84 -5.47
N SER A 54 3.16 4.63 -6.34
CA SER A 54 3.29 4.30 -7.76
C SER A 54 4.49 3.38 -8.03
N ASP A 55 5.38 3.23 -7.06
CA ASP A 55 6.53 2.33 -7.14
C ASP A 55 6.09 0.87 -7.00
N SER A 56 6.89 -0.05 -7.55
CA SER A 56 6.54 -1.46 -7.68
C SER A 56 7.22 -2.34 -6.63
N GLY A 57 6.54 -3.42 -6.26
CA GLY A 57 7.10 -4.46 -5.38
C GLY A 57 7.52 -3.91 -4.02
N VAL A 58 8.80 -4.06 -3.68
CA VAL A 58 9.34 -3.65 -2.38
C VAL A 58 9.42 -2.13 -2.17
N TYR A 59 9.27 -1.35 -3.25
CA TYR A 59 9.28 0.11 -3.18
C TYR A 59 7.87 0.69 -3.01
N GLY A 60 6.82 -0.10 -3.23
CA GLY A 60 5.46 0.28 -2.87
C GLY A 60 5.23 0.28 -1.35
N VAL A 61 3.99 0.52 -0.93
CA VAL A 61 3.64 0.60 0.50
C VAL A 61 3.91 -0.72 1.22
N GLN A 62 4.78 -0.69 2.23
CA GLN A 62 5.17 -1.89 2.98
C GLN A 62 4.41 -2.06 4.31
N THR A 63 4.23 -0.97 5.06
CA THR A 63 3.70 -1.05 6.43
C THR A 63 2.96 0.22 6.84
N TYR A 64 2.08 0.08 7.82
CA TYR A 64 1.36 1.19 8.45
C TYR A 64 1.60 1.17 9.95
N ARG A 65 1.80 2.35 10.55
CA ARG A 65 2.00 2.47 11.99
C ARG A 65 1.29 3.70 12.55
N PRO A 66 0.31 3.53 13.47
CA PRO A 66 -0.27 4.65 14.18
C PRO A 66 0.78 5.41 14.98
N VAL A 67 0.71 6.74 14.95
CA VAL A 67 1.51 7.62 15.81
C VAL A 67 0.68 8.06 17.01
N ASN A 68 1.33 8.32 18.16
CA ASN A 68 0.69 8.86 19.37
C ASN A 68 -0.47 8.03 19.94
N ASN A 69 -0.47 6.72 19.69
CA ASN A 69 -1.58 5.83 20.01
C ASN A 69 -1.36 4.95 21.26
N PHE A 70 -0.24 5.13 21.98
CA PHE A 70 0.10 4.37 23.20
C PHE A 70 0.00 2.83 23.11
N GLY A 71 0.03 2.27 21.89
CA GLY A 71 -0.12 0.83 21.66
C GLY A 71 -1.55 0.28 21.74
N VAL A 72 -2.56 1.15 21.78
CA VAL A 72 -3.98 0.76 21.92
C VAL A 72 -4.52 0.12 20.64
N PHE A 73 -4.09 0.63 19.49
CA PHE A 73 -4.45 0.13 18.17
C PHE A 73 -3.23 -0.15 17.30
N THR A 74 -3.37 -1.16 16.45
CA THR A 74 -2.45 -1.52 15.36
C THR A 74 -3.18 -1.42 14.02
N LEU A 75 -2.40 -1.18 12.96
CA LEU A 75 -2.88 -1.16 11.59
C LEU A 75 -2.23 -2.31 10.84
N ASP A 76 -3.05 -3.11 10.16
CA ASP A 76 -2.61 -4.23 9.34
C ASP A 76 -3.14 -4.10 7.92
N VAL A 77 -2.49 -4.74 6.95
CA VAL A 77 -2.90 -4.72 5.55
C VAL A 77 -3.43 -6.09 5.18
N GLU A 78 -4.69 -6.14 4.76
CA GLU A 78 -5.31 -7.36 4.25
C GLU A 78 -5.62 -7.22 2.77
N GLU A 79 -5.22 -8.23 2.00
CA GLU A 79 -5.63 -8.32 0.61
C GLU A 79 -7.00 -8.99 0.54
N ASN A 80 -7.99 -8.27 0.00
CA ASN A 80 -9.30 -8.85 -0.24
C ASN A 80 -9.29 -9.75 -1.49
N ASN A 81 -10.39 -10.47 -1.74
CA ASN A 81 -10.48 -11.40 -2.87
C ASN A 81 -10.36 -10.72 -4.26
N SER A 82 -10.43 -9.38 -4.33
CA SER A 82 -10.21 -8.59 -5.53
C SER A 82 -8.76 -8.12 -5.70
N GLY A 83 -7.86 -8.45 -4.76
CA GLY A 83 -6.47 -7.97 -4.76
C GLY A 83 -6.33 -6.54 -4.23
N GLU A 84 -7.39 -5.97 -3.67
CA GLU A 84 -7.36 -4.63 -3.07
C GLU A 84 -6.91 -4.75 -1.60
N SER A 85 -5.93 -3.93 -1.24
CA SER A 85 -5.38 -3.84 0.11
C SER A 85 -6.29 -3.01 0.99
N VAL A 86 -7.01 -3.68 1.89
CA VAL A 86 -7.84 -3.08 2.94
C VAL A 86 -6.99 -2.91 4.18
N LEU A 87 -6.97 -1.70 4.72
CA LEU A 87 -6.28 -1.41 5.95
C LEU A 87 -7.21 -1.76 7.12
N VAL A 88 -6.71 -2.49 8.11
CA VAL A 88 -7.50 -3.01 9.23
C VAL A 88 -6.95 -2.48 10.54
N LEU A 89 -7.79 -1.73 11.27
CA LEU A 89 -7.50 -1.32 12.63
C LEU A 89 -7.88 -2.45 13.60
N THR A 90 -6.96 -2.84 14.47
CA THR A 90 -7.20 -3.80 15.56
C THR A 90 -6.85 -3.15 16.89
N GLY A 91 -7.69 -3.32 17.92
CA GLY A 91 -7.40 -2.80 19.26
C GLY A 91 -8.58 -2.85 20.20
N SER A 92 -8.38 -2.37 21.42
CA SER A 92 -9.37 -2.41 22.51
C SER A 92 -9.66 -1.03 23.06
N THR A 93 -10.93 -0.75 23.31
CA THR A 93 -11.38 0.49 23.97
C THR A 93 -11.76 0.30 25.43
N GLU A 94 -11.58 -0.91 25.99
CA GLU A 94 -11.87 -1.15 27.39
C GLU A 94 -11.02 -0.23 28.28
N ARG A 95 -11.70 0.64 29.03
CA ARG A 95 -11.12 1.46 30.08
C ARG A 95 -10.64 0.52 31.19
N ASN A 96 -9.33 0.48 31.40
CA ASN A 96 -8.77 -0.02 32.66
C ASN A 96 -9.23 0.85 33.83
#